data_AF-A0A949V3H7-F1
#
_entry.id   AF-A0A949V3H7-F1
#
_cell.length_a   1.000
_cell.length_b   1.000
_cell.length_c   1.000
_cell.angle_alpha   90.00
_cell.angle_beta   90.00
_cell.angle_gamma   90.00
#
_symmetry.space_group_name_H-M   'P 1'
#
loop_
_entity.id
_entity.type
_entity.pdbx_description
1 polymer ?
#
loop_
_entity_poly.entity_id
_entity_poly.type
_entity_poly.pdbx_seq_one_letter_code
_entity_poly.pdbx_strand_id
1 'polypeptide(L)'
;MDAANGNSRFISASETDGGGGGGGKRPSRKRSAAKRRDTGSPFTDDMSYDGEEYYSLGLDDVLDEFTTEEQRLKYNRERNREHAKNTRIRKKAYVERLKISVDELCRERDALMSERAAAASLMLEVHSKRVDVLRSFFALRAGYGAEQKRELWSGILDESSFSCRLPVTPYQSFPSSEVQVSNCQRTIVGVDAMIADAAANYVFLDSIVDRASYPDGKIKFQYTLVTEDSVVAGSQLMARWAMLTLN
;
A
#
# COMPACT_ATOMS: atom_id res chain seq x y z
N MET A 1 43.91 13.35 -5.44
CA MET A 1 44.63 12.42 -6.32
C MET A 1 44.05 11.05 -6.08
N ASP A 2 43.38 10.54 -7.12
CA ASP A 2 43.04 9.14 -7.45
C ASP A 2 42.37 8.24 -6.40
N ALA A 3 41.45 7.33 -6.70
CA ALA A 3 40.55 7.09 -7.82
C ALA A 3 39.69 5.88 -7.39
N ALA A 4 38.37 6.01 -7.52
CA ALA A 4 37.48 5.05 -8.17
C ALA A 4 37.26 3.59 -7.65
N ASN A 5 35.96 3.27 -7.61
CA ASN A 5 35.27 2.14 -8.26
C ASN A 5 34.58 1.04 -7.42
N GLY A 6 33.30 0.82 -7.77
CA GLY A 6 32.48 -0.38 -7.50
C GLY A 6 31.07 -0.04 -6.99
N ASN A 7 30.09 0.42 -7.79
CA ASN A 7 29.26 -0.32 -8.78
C ASN A 7 28.51 -1.50 -8.12
N SER A 8 27.18 -1.74 -8.18
CA SER A 8 26.01 -1.14 -8.83
C SER A 8 24.74 -1.81 -8.24
N ARG A 9 23.56 -1.14 -8.30
CA ARG A 9 22.32 -1.61 -8.96
C ARG A 9 21.12 -0.78 -8.51
N PHE A 10 20.83 0.28 -9.27
CA PHE A 10 19.47 0.80 -9.42
C PHE A 10 18.74 -0.07 -10.44
N ILE A 11 17.56 -0.58 -10.08
CA ILE A 11 16.61 -1.16 -11.05
C ILE A 11 15.58 -0.07 -11.33
N SER A 12 15.68 0.54 -12.50
CA SER A 12 14.69 1.44 -13.07
C SER A 12 13.78 0.62 -13.98
N ALA A 13 12.49 0.58 -13.67
CA ALA A 13 11.48 -0.05 -14.52
C ALA A 13 10.69 1.06 -15.22
N SER A 14 11.17 1.48 -16.40
CA SER A 14 10.43 2.29 -17.36
C SER A 14 10.74 1.80 -18.76
N GLU A 15 9.97 0.83 -19.26
CA GLU A 15 9.94 0.48 -20.68
C GLU A 15 8.49 0.38 -21.12
N THR A 16 7.95 1.53 -21.50
CA THR A 16 6.92 1.61 -22.54
C THR A 16 7.64 2.07 -23.80
N ASP A 17 7.83 1.19 -24.78
CA ASP A 17 7.97 1.67 -26.15
C ASP A 17 7.37 0.70 -27.15
N GLY A 18 6.65 1.29 -28.08
CA GLY A 18 6.01 0.64 -29.21
C GLY A 18 6.69 1.11 -30.48
N GLY A 19 7.02 0.17 -31.34
CA GLY A 19 7.50 0.40 -32.70
C GLY A 19 7.77 -0.97 -33.32
N GLY A 20 7.17 -1.40 -34.41
CA GLY A 20 6.74 -0.65 -35.58
C GLY A 20 7.75 -0.89 -36.70
N GLY A 21 7.45 -1.83 -37.61
CA GLY A 21 8.14 -1.93 -38.90
C GLY A 21 8.72 -3.30 -39.23
N GLY A 22 7.95 -4.11 -39.97
CA GLY A 22 8.45 -5.36 -40.56
C GLY A 22 7.60 -5.75 -41.76
N GLY A 23 7.96 -5.22 -42.94
CA GLY A 23 7.34 -5.58 -44.21
C GLY A 23 7.58 -7.05 -44.55
N GLY A 24 6.48 -7.80 -44.73
CA GLY A 24 6.50 -9.21 -45.09
C GLY A 24 5.52 -9.50 -46.22
N LYS A 25 6.03 -10.03 -47.32
CA LYS A 25 5.37 -10.33 -48.59
C LYS A 25 4.11 -11.20 -48.44
N ARG A 26 3.08 -10.89 -49.24
CA ARG A 26 1.86 -11.69 -49.43
C ARG A 26 2.16 -13.09 -49.96
N PRO A 27 1.49 -14.13 -49.43
CA PRO A 27 1.14 -15.31 -50.21
C PRO A 27 -0.38 -15.35 -50.45
N SER A 28 -0.76 -15.53 -51.72
CA SER A 28 -2.12 -15.87 -52.13
C SER A 28 -2.50 -17.25 -51.58
N ARG A 29 -3.50 -17.33 -50.70
CA ARG A 29 -4.11 -18.60 -50.29
C ARG A 29 -5.63 -18.55 -50.38
N LYS A 30 -6.14 -19.60 -51.03
CA LYS A 30 -7.53 -19.87 -51.40
C LYS A 30 -8.45 -19.82 -50.18
N ARG A 31 -9.60 -19.16 -50.34
CA ARG A 31 -10.69 -19.13 -49.36
C ARG A 31 -11.37 -20.50 -49.30
N SER A 32 -11.17 -21.24 -48.22
CA SER A 32 -12.10 -22.27 -47.76
C SER A 32 -12.96 -21.67 -46.64
N ALA A 33 -14.27 -21.90 -46.73
CA ALA A 33 -15.27 -21.41 -45.79
C ALA A 33 -15.13 -22.14 -44.45
N ALA A 34 -14.63 -21.44 -43.43
CA ALA A 34 -14.61 -21.93 -42.05
C ALA A 34 -15.69 -21.19 -41.23
N LYS A 35 -16.64 -21.99 -40.76
CA LYS A 35 -17.74 -21.68 -39.85
C LYS A 35 -17.17 -21.06 -38.56
N ARG A 36 -17.33 -19.74 -38.38
CA ARG A 36 -16.96 -19.05 -37.14
C ARG A 36 -17.92 -19.47 -36.04
N ARG A 37 -17.37 -20.10 -35.00
CA ARG A 37 -18.02 -20.28 -33.71
C ARG A 37 -18.15 -18.93 -33.03
N ASP A 38 -19.36 -18.68 -32.57
CA ASP A 38 -19.79 -17.59 -31.72
C ASP A 38 -19.06 -17.68 -30.37
N THR A 39 -18.25 -16.67 -30.07
CA THR A 39 -17.68 -16.46 -28.72
C THR A 39 -18.44 -15.29 -28.13
N GLY A 40 -19.34 -15.61 -27.20
CA GLY A 40 -20.22 -14.67 -26.53
C GLY A 40 -19.47 -13.48 -25.95
N SER A 41 -19.94 -12.30 -26.32
CA SER A 41 -19.60 -11.03 -25.69
C SER A 41 -20.48 -10.88 -24.43
N PRO A 42 -19.91 -10.84 -23.21
CA PRO A 42 -20.66 -10.63 -21.99
C PRO A 42 -20.73 -9.13 -21.73
N PHE A 43 -21.53 -8.40 -22.50
CA PHE A 43 -21.92 -7.04 -22.11
C PHE A 43 -23.22 -6.65 -22.79
N THR A 44 -24.28 -7.38 -22.43
CA THR A 44 -25.66 -6.96 -22.63
C THR A 44 -26.12 -6.37 -21.32
N ASP A 45 -25.84 -5.09 -21.09
CA ASP A 45 -26.60 -4.34 -20.10
C ASP A 45 -26.92 -2.95 -20.65
N ASP A 46 -28.23 -2.77 -20.82
CA ASP A 46 -28.96 -1.52 -20.77
C ASP A 46 -28.52 -0.39 -21.71
N MET A 47 -28.63 -0.63 -23.02
CA MET A 47 -28.94 0.46 -23.94
C MET A 47 -30.46 0.67 -23.90
N SER A 48 -30.94 1.46 -22.93
CA SER A 48 -32.28 2.03 -23.00
C SER A 48 -32.36 2.87 -24.27
N TYR A 49 -33.03 2.28 -25.24
CA TYR A 49 -33.11 2.75 -26.61
C TYR A 49 -34.29 3.72 -26.70
N ASP A 50 -34.10 4.97 -26.30
CA ASP A 50 -35.15 6.01 -26.38
C ASP A 50 -35.24 6.61 -27.80
N GLY A 51 -35.08 5.75 -28.81
CA GLY A 51 -34.81 6.14 -30.19
C GLY A 51 -35.66 5.39 -31.20
N GLU A 52 -36.96 5.61 -31.13
CA GLU A 52 -37.96 5.37 -32.19
C GLU A 52 -38.22 3.92 -32.59
N GLU A 53 -39.26 3.37 -31.96
CA GLU A 53 -40.07 2.25 -32.45
C GLU A 53 -41.23 2.77 -33.33
N TYR A 54 -40.94 3.70 -34.23
CA TYR A 54 -41.87 4.16 -35.26
C TYR A 54 -41.26 3.80 -36.63
N TYR A 55 -42.06 3.27 -37.56
CA TYR A 55 -41.66 2.77 -38.89
C TYR A 55 -41.17 1.31 -39.00
N SER A 56 -41.95 0.35 -38.50
CA SER A 56 -41.95 -0.99 -39.12
C SER A 56 -43.34 -1.60 -39.34
N LEU A 57 -44.41 -0.83 -39.15
CA LEU A 57 -45.77 -1.22 -39.54
C LEU A 57 -46.20 -0.36 -40.72
N GLY A 58 -46.20 -0.94 -41.93
CA GLY A 58 -46.88 -0.37 -43.11
C GLY A 58 -46.01 0.17 -44.24
N LEU A 59 -44.82 -0.39 -44.52
CA LEU A 59 -43.95 0.11 -45.60
C LEU A 59 -44.17 -0.55 -46.97
N ASP A 60 -44.90 -1.66 -47.02
CA ASP A 60 -45.27 -2.30 -48.30
C ASP A 60 -46.45 -1.57 -48.99
N ASP A 61 -47.25 -0.80 -48.25
CA ASP A 61 -48.44 -0.11 -48.76
C ASP A 61 -48.14 1.28 -49.37
N VAL A 62 -47.00 1.90 -49.01
CA VAL A 62 -46.56 3.22 -49.54
C VAL A 62 -45.73 3.07 -50.83
N LEU A 63 -45.25 1.87 -51.14
CA LEU A 63 -44.47 1.61 -52.36
C LEU A 63 -45.34 1.51 -53.62
N ASP A 64 -46.65 1.28 -53.48
CA ASP A 64 -47.61 1.16 -54.58
C ASP A 64 -48.17 2.52 -55.05
N GLU A 65 -47.96 3.60 -54.29
CA GLU A 65 -48.39 4.97 -54.64
C GLU A 65 -47.33 5.78 -55.43
N PHE A 66 -46.13 5.23 -55.63
CA PHE A 66 -45.13 5.82 -56.51
C PHE A 66 -45.30 5.32 -57.95
N THR A 67 -46.10 6.03 -58.72
CA THR A 67 -46.52 5.66 -60.09
C THR A 67 -45.43 5.74 -61.16
N THR A 68 -44.19 6.12 -60.80
CA THR A 68 -43.04 6.19 -61.73
C THR A 68 -41.73 5.69 -61.12
N GLU A 69 -40.93 4.97 -61.92
CA GLU A 69 -39.63 4.38 -61.56
C GLU A 69 -38.63 5.43 -61.01
N GLU A 70 -38.75 6.67 -61.51
CA GLU A 70 -37.93 7.82 -61.12
C GLU A 70 -38.16 8.25 -59.67
N GLN A 71 -39.40 8.16 -59.16
CA GLN A 71 -39.73 8.51 -57.79
C GLN A 71 -39.20 7.47 -56.79
N ARG A 72 -39.27 6.18 -57.14
CA ARG A 72 -38.67 5.09 -56.34
C ARG A 72 -37.14 5.23 -56.23
N LEU A 73 -36.48 5.60 -57.33
CA LEU A 73 -35.04 5.87 -57.35
C LEU A 73 -34.66 7.05 -56.43
N LYS A 74 -35.43 8.14 -56.47
CA LYS A 74 -35.21 9.31 -55.61
C LYS A 74 -35.41 8.97 -54.12
N TYR A 75 -36.46 8.23 -53.78
CA TYR A 75 -36.72 7.77 -52.42
C TYR A 75 -35.58 6.88 -51.89
N ASN A 76 -35.12 5.91 -52.68
CA ASN A 76 -34.01 5.04 -52.29
C ASN A 76 -32.70 5.81 -52.06
N ARG A 77 -32.42 6.85 -52.86
CA ARG A 77 -31.27 7.73 -52.64
C ARG A 77 -31.37 8.50 -51.32
N GLU A 78 -32.55 9.05 -51.02
CA GLU A 78 -32.78 9.78 -49.77
C GLU A 78 -32.65 8.85 -48.56
N ARG A 79 -33.26 7.65 -48.62
CA ARG A 79 -33.14 6.63 -47.57
C ARG A 79 -31.69 6.20 -47.33
N ASN A 80 -30.89 6.00 -48.39
CA ASN A 80 -29.47 5.67 -48.25
C ASN A 80 -28.68 6.83 -47.62
N ARG A 81 -28.97 8.07 -48.04
CA ARG A 81 -28.36 9.27 -47.46
C ARG A 81 -28.63 9.38 -45.97
N GLU A 82 -29.88 9.14 -45.56
CA GLU A 82 -30.30 9.11 -44.17
C GLU A 82 -29.64 7.97 -43.39
N HIS A 83 -29.60 6.76 -43.97
CA HIS A 83 -28.91 5.61 -43.36
C HIS A 83 -27.40 5.89 -43.14
N ALA A 84 -26.74 6.52 -44.11
CA ALA A 84 -25.34 6.92 -43.98
C ALA A 84 -25.14 7.98 -42.88
N LYS A 85 -26.04 8.98 -42.79
CA LYS A 85 -26.04 9.98 -41.72
C LYS A 85 -26.23 9.33 -40.34
N ASN A 86 -27.26 8.49 -40.19
CA ASN A 86 -27.57 7.81 -38.93
C ASN A 86 -26.43 6.88 -38.50
N THR A 87 -25.81 6.15 -39.44
CA THR A 87 -24.63 5.33 -39.15
C THR A 87 -23.46 6.18 -38.63
N ARG A 88 -23.20 7.34 -39.24
CA ARG A 88 -22.15 8.27 -38.77
C ARG A 88 -22.45 8.81 -37.37
N ILE A 89 -23.69 9.20 -37.11
CA ILE A 89 -24.13 9.70 -35.80
C ILE A 89 -23.94 8.62 -34.72
N ARG A 90 -24.41 7.39 -34.96
CA ARG A 90 -24.24 6.27 -34.01
C ARG A 90 -22.77 5.99 -33.71
N LYS A 91 -21.93 5.94 -34.74
CA LYS A 91 -20.48 5.73 -34.58
C LYS A 91 -19.85 6.87 -33.77
N LYS A 92 -20.23 8.12 -34.04
CA LYS A 92 -19.76 9.27 -33.27
C LYS A 92 -20.20 9.17 -31.80
N ALA A 93 -21.46 8.88 -31.55
CA ALA A 93 -21.99 8.72 -30.19
C ALA A 93 -21.32 7.57 -29.42
N TYR A 94 -20.98 6.47 -30.11
CA TYR A 94 -20.24 5.36 -29.51
C TYR A 94 -18.82 5.78 -29.13
N VAL A 95 -18.11 6.46 -30.03
CA VAL A 95 -16.75 6.97 -29.75
C VAL A 95 -16.76 7.97 -28.59
N GLU A 96 -17.73 8.89 -28.54
CA GLU A 96 -17.85 9.83 -27.42
C GLU A 96 -18.13 9.12 -26.10
N ARG A 97 -19.02 8.11 -26.09
CA ARG A 97 -19.24 7.28 -24.89
C ARG A 97 -17.98 6.57 -24.44
N LEU A 98 -17.22 5.99 -25.37
CA LEU A 98 -15.95 5.35 -25.03
C LEU A 98 -14.94 6.34 -24.43
N LYS A 99 -14.86 7.57 -24.95
CA LYS A 99 -14.00 8.59 -24.37
C LYS A 99 -14.42 8.92 -22.93
N ILE A 100 -15.71 9.14 -22.70
CA ILE A 100 -16.26 9.40 -21.37
C ILE A 100 -15.91 8.26 -20.42
N SER A 101 -16.15 7.00 -20.81
CA SER A 101 -15.82 5.85 -19.98
C SER A 101 -14.33 5.73 -19.69
N VAL A 102 -13.46 6.02 -20.66
CA VAL A 102 -12.00 6.03 -20.44
C VAL A 102 -11.60 7.15 -19.46
N ASP A 103 -12.19 8.34 -19.59
CA ASP A 103 -11.91 9.46 -18.69
C ASP A 103 -12.39 9.16 -17.26
N GLU A 104 -13.56 8.53 -17.11
CA GLU A 104 -14.09 8.06 -15.82
C GLU A 104 -13.16 7.04 -15.17
N LEU A 105 -12.77 5.99 -15.92
CA LEU A 105 -11.83 4.97 -15.43
C LEU A 105 -10.46 5.56 -15.07
N CYS A 106 -9.98 6.56 -15.82
CA CYS A 106 -8.74 7.27 -15.47
C CYS A 106 -8.87 8.01 -14.14
N ARG A 107 -9.99 8.73 -13.94
CA ARG A 107 -10.25 9.43 -12.67
C ARG A 107 -10.36 8.47 -11.49
N GLU A 108 -11.05 7.34 -11.67
CA GLU A 108 -11.16 6.30 -10.64
C GLU A 108 -9.79 5.71 -10.28
N ARG A 109 -8.98 5.35 -11.29
CA ARG A 109 -7.61 4.88 -11.09
C ARG A 109 -6.81 5.90 -10.28
N ASP A 110 -6.85 7.17 -10.68
CA ASP A 110 -6.05 8.22 -10.05
C ASP A 110 -6.49 8.46 -8.60
N ALA A 111 -7.81 8.41 -8.34
CA ALA A 111 -8.35 8.47 -6.99
C ALA A 111 -7.87 7.29 -6.12
N LEU A 112 -7.95 6.06 -6.63
CA LEU A 112 -7.49 4.86 -5.93
C LEU A 112 -5.98 4.87 -5.69
N MET A 113 -5.18 5.36 -6.64
CA MET A 113 -3.73 5.50 -6.46
C MET A 113 -3.40 6.54 -5.39
N SER A 114 -4.11 7.68 -5.38
CA SER A 114 -3.97 8.72 -4.35
C SER A 114 -4.32 8.18 -2.96
N GLU A 115 -5.43 7.46 -2.82
CA GLU A 115 -5.85 6.84 -1.55
C GLU A 115 -4.82 5.83 -1.04
N ARG A 116 -4.31 4.95 -1.91
CA ARG A 116 -3.27 3.99 -1.55
C ARG A 116 -1.98 4.66 -1.11
N ALA A 117 -1.57 5.72 -1.81
CA ALA A 117 -0.39 6.49 -1.44
C ALA A 117 -0.57 7.16 -0.07
N ALA A 118 -1.72 7.76 0.20
CA ALA A 118 -2.04 8.36 1.50
C ALA A 118 -2.04 7.32 2.63
N ALA A 119 -2.66 6.16 2.41
CA ALA A 119 -2.66 5.06 3.37
C ALA A 119 -1.24 4.54 3.64
N ALA A 120 -0.41 4.40 2.61
CA ALA A 120 0.99 3.99 2.75
C ALA A 120 1.80 5.00 3.57
N SER A 121 1.66 6.30 3.30
CA SER A 121 2.32 7.37 4.05
C SER A 121 1.92 7.35 5.53
N LEU A 122 0.64 7.18 5.83
CA LEU A 122 0.16 7.07 7.22
C LEU A 122 0.77 5.86 7.93
N MET A 123 0.84 4.71 7.27
CA MET A 123 1.48 3.51 7.84
C MET A 123 2.96 3.75 8.16
N LEU A 124 3.69 4.44 7.28
CA LEU A 124 5.10 4.79 7.50
C LEU A 124 5.26 5.76 8.68
N GLU A 125 4.43 6.79 8.77
CA GLU A 125 4.46 7.75 9.88
C GLU A 125 4.19 7.08 11.22
N VAL A 126 3.17 6.21 11.27
CA VAL A 126 2.83 5.44 12.48
C VAL A 126 3.99 4.53 12.87
N HIS A 127 4.58 3.83 11.91
CA HIS A 127 5.74 2.97 12.15
C HIS A 127 6.93 3.78 12.69
N SER A 128 7.26 4.91 12.06
CA SER A 128 8.34 5.80 12.50
C SER A 128 8.14 6.24 13.94
N LYS A 129 6.95 6.75 14.29
CA LYS A 129 6.63 7.18 15.65
C LYS A 129 6.81 6.06 16.67
N ARG A 130 6.35 4.84 16.37
CA ARG A 130 6.50 3.69 17.27
C ARG A 130 7.97 3.32 17.49
N VAL A 131 8.76 3.33 16.42
CA VAL A 131 10.21 3.09 16.48
C VAL A 131 10.89 4.16 17.34
N ASP A 132 10.51 5.43 17.18
CA ASP A 132 11.08 6.54 17.96
C ASP A 132 10.71 6.45 19.44
N VAL A 133 9.49 6.02 19.77
CA VAL A 133 9.08 5.74 21.16
C VAL A 133 9.94 4.61 21.75
N LEU A 134 10.14 3.50 21.03
CA LEU A 134 10.99 2.40 21.51
C LEU A 134 12.45 2.83 21.68
N ARG A 135 12.99 3.61 20.74
CA ARG A 135 14.34 4.18 20.86
C ARG A 135 14.47 5.07 22.08
N SER A 136 13.48 5.92 22.33
CA SER A 136 13.45 6.80 23.50
C SER A 136 13.36 6.00 24.80
N PHE A 137 12.50 4.98 24.86
CA PHE A 137 12.40 4.05 25.98
C PHE A 137 13.75 3.38 26.28
N PHE A 138 14.41 2.85 25.26
CA PHE A 138 15.71 2.21 25.43
C PHE A 138 16.81 3.18 25.81
N ALA A 139 16.81 4.40 25.26
CA ALA A 139 17.77 5.44 25.62
C ALA A 139 17.62 5.83 27.10
N LEU A 140 16.39 5.99 27.59
CA LEU A 140 16.13 6.25 29.01
C LEU A 140 16.58 5.07 29.89
N ARG A 141 16.29 3.83 29.48
CA ARG A 141 16.71 2.65 30.24
C ARG A 141 18.22 2.45 30.28
N ALA A 142 18.93 2.75 29.17
CA ALA A 142 20.39 2.63 29.09
C ALA A 142 21.13 3.79 29.77
N GLY A 143 20.58 4.99 29.67
CA GLY A 143 21.14 6.22 30.22
C GLY A 143 20.70 6.50 31.66
N TYR A 144 20.28 5.50 32.43
CA TYR A 144 19.85 5.73 33.80
C TYR A 144 21.00 6.38 34.60
N GLY A 145 20.66 7.49 35.25
CA GLY A 145 21.53 8.19 36.20
C GLY A 145 20.68 8.71 37.36
N ALA A 146 21.31 9.05 38.48
CA ALA A 146 20.60 9.53 39.67
C ALA A 146 19.73 10.77 39.42
N GLU A 147 20.05 11.55 38.38
CA GLU A 147 19.37 12.79 37.96
C GLU A 147 18.23 12.53 36.94
N GLN A 148 17.87 11.28 36.67
CA GLN A 148 16.91 10.99 35.61
C GLN A 148 15.49 11.46 35.98
N LYS A 149 14.99 12.37 35.15
CA LYS A 149 13.71 13.06 35.32
C LYS A 149 12.53 12.15 35.05
N ARG A 150 11.62 12.02 36.02
CA ARG A 150 10.35 11.28 35.88
C ARG A 150 9.54 11.78 34.69
N GLU A 151 9.62 13.07 34.40
CA GLU A 151 8.92 13.74 33.30
C GLU A 151 9.28 13.18 31.92
N LEU A 152 10.50 12.68 31.75
CA LEU A 152 10.90 12.06 30.49
C LEU A 152 10.21 10.70 30.30
N TRP A 153 10.09 9.94 31.37
CA TRP A 153 9.40 8.65 31.35
C TRP A 153 7.89 8.82 31.18
N SER A 154 7.26 9.74 31.90
CA SER A 154 5.82 10.03 31.71
C SER A 154 5.51 10.67 30.35
N GLY A 155 6.49 11.29 29.69
CA GLY A 155 6.37 11.77 28.32
C GLY A 155 6.24 10.67 27.27
N ILE A 156 6.71 9.45 27.56
CA ILE A 156 6.68 8.31 26.61
C ILE A 156 5.82 7.13 27.08
N LEU A 157 5.53 7.03 28.38
CA LEU A 157 4.75 5.96 28.97
C LEU A 157 3.42 6.50 29.48
N ASP A 158 2.34 5.75 29.24
CA ASP A 158 1.03 6.09 29.81
C ASP A 158 1.03 5.87 31.34
N GLU A 159 0.87 6.96 32.10
CA GLU A 159 0.83 6.92 33.56
C GLU A 159 -0.28 6.03 34.12
N SER A 160 -1.39 5.90 33.39
CA SER A 160 -2.58 5.20 33.86
C SER A 160 -2.59 3.71 33.55
N SER A 161 -1.90 3.27 32.50
CA SER A 161 -2.07 1.92 31.95
C SER A 161 -0.78 1.23 31.51
N PHE A 162 0.39 1.86 31.68
CA PHE A 162 1.65 1.25 31.28
C PHE A 162 1.91 -0.06 32.03
N SER A 163 2.27 -1.09 31.27
CA SER A 163 2.80 -2.35 31.82
C SER A 163 3.91 -2.92 30.93
N CYS A 164 4.92 -3.52 31.56
CA CYS A 164 6.02 -4.19 30.89
C CYS A 164 6.21 -5.58 31.47
N ARG A 165 6.31 -6.59 30.60
CA ARG A 165 6.60 -7.97 31.01
C ARG A 165 8.01 -8.34 30.63
N LEU A 166 8.77 -8.80 31.62
CA LEU A 166 10.15 -9.23 31.48
C LEU A 166 10.31 -10.65 32.04
N PRO A 167 11.32 -11.41 31.57
CA PRO A 167 11.70 -12.64 32.24
C PRO A 167 12.21 -12.35 33.66
N VAL A 168 12.00 -13.29 34.58
CA VAL A 168 12.59 -13.22 35.92
C VAL A 168 14.11 -13.45 35.80
N THR A 169 14.90 -12.49 36.24
CA THR A 169 16.37 -12.52 36.21
C THR A 169 16.92 -12.66 37.64
N PRO A 170 17.64 -13.74 38.00
CA PRO A 170 18.06 -13.96 39.39
C PRO A 170 19.11 -12.96 39.90
N TYR A 171 19.67 -12.15 38.99
CA TYR A 171 20.74 -11.19 39.26
C TYR A 171 20.26 -9.74 39.39
N GLN A 172 18.96 -9.46 39.25
CA GLN A 172 18.39 -8.14 39.49
C GLN A 172 17.43 -8.18 40.68
N SER A 173 17.47 -7.16 41.53
CA SER A 173 16.51 -7.00 42.62
C SER A 173 15.18 -6.46 42.09
N PHE A 174 14.07 -7.07 42.48
CA PHE A 174 12.73 -6.58 42.21
C PHE A 174 11.76 -6.97 43.34
N PRO A 175 10.66 -6.23 43.52
CA PRO A 175 9.62 -6.59 44.49
C PRO A 175 8.98 -7.95 44.16
N SER A 176 8.77 -8.78 45.18
CA SER A 176 8.09 -10.08 45.01
C SER A 176 6.68 -9.95 44.43
N SER A 177 6.03 -8.80 44.62
CA SER A 177 4.71 -8.49 44.07
C SER A 177 4.69 -8.38 42.55
N GLU A 178 5.84 -8.16 41.90
CA GLU A 178 5.94 -8.09 40.44
C GLU A 178 6.05 -9.47 39.79
N VAL A 179 6.28 -10.53 40.57
CA VAL A 179 6.49 -11.90 40.06
C VAL A 179 5.18 -12.66 39.95
N GLN A 180 4.88 -13.13 38.75
CA GLN A 180 3.80 -14.08 38.51
C GLN A 180 4.34 -15.51 38.64
N VAL A 181 3.98 -16.17 39.74
CA VAL A 181 4.47 -17.52 40.09
C VAL A 181 4.15 -18.57 39.02
N SER A 182 3.02 -18.44 38.33
CA SER A 182 2.56 -19.45 37.36
C SER A 182 3.43 -19.53 36.10
N ASN A 183 4.05 -18.42 35.68
CA ASN A 183 4.68 -18.32 34.36
C ASN A 183 6.16 -17.89 34.41
N CYS A 184 6.75 -17.75 35.60
CA CYS A 184 8.11 -17.20 35.78
C CYS A 184 8.32 -15.87 35.04
N GLN A 185 7.28 -15.03 35.04
CA GLN A 185 7.28 -13.72 34.39
C GLN A 185 7.20 -12.62 35.45
N ARG A 186 7.93 -11.54 35.20
CA ARG A 186 7.87 -10.31 35.98
C ARG A 186 7.02 -9.28 35.23
N THR A 187 6.08 -8.64 35.93
CA THR A 187 5.23 -7.58 35.39
C THR A 187 5.47 -6.28 36.14
N ILE A 188 6.02 -5.29 35.43
CA ILE A 188 6.26 -3.93 35.91
C ILE A 188 5.03 -3.11 35.52
N VAL A 189 4.44 -2.36 36.46
CA VAL A 189 3.23 -1.57 36.24
C VAL A 189 3.48 -0.10 36.60
N GLY A 190 3.17 0.79 35.66
CA GLY A 190 3.32 2.23 35.84
C GLY A 190 4.75 2.76 35.64
N VAL A 191 4.84 4.08 35.62
CA VAL A 191 6.09 4.82 35.34
C VAL A 191 7.11 4.63 36.45
N ASP A 192 6.70 4.77 37.70
CA ASP A 192 7.61 4.73 38.85
C ASP A 192 8.27 3.35 39.02
N ALA A 193 7.54 2.27 38.74
CA ALA A 193 8.09 0.91 38.75
C ALA A 193 9.10 0.70 37.60
N MET A 194 8.88 1.32 36.44
CA MET A 194 9.85 1.28 35.33
C MET A 194 11.13 2.06 35.64
N ILE A 195 11.02 3.19 36.33
CA ILE A 195 12.18 3.95 36.82
C ILE A 195 12.98 3.11 37.83
N ALA A 196 12.29 2.45 38.76
CA ALA A 196 12.92 1.55 39.73
C ALA A 196 13.61 0.36 39.05
N ASP A 197 13.01 -0.20 37.97
CA ASP A 197 13.64 -1.24 37.16
C ASP A 197 14.93 -0.76 36.48
N ALA A 198 14.91 0.43 35.86
CA ALA A 198 16.09 1.01 35.25
C ALA A 198 17.21 1.25 36.28
N ALA A 199 16.85 1.69 37.49
CA ALA A 199 17.77 1.84 38.61
C ALA A 199 18.37 0.50 39.05
N ALA A 200 17.55 -0.54 39.20
CA ALA A 200 18.02 -1.87 39.56
C ALA A 200 18.99 -2.44 38.51
N ASN A 201 18.73 -2.20 37.22
CA ASN A 201 19.63 -2.59 36.14
C ASN A 201 20.97 -1.85 36.21
N TYR A 202 20.95 -0.55 36.51
CA TYR A 202 22.18 0.24 36.72
C TYR A 202 23.00 -0.34 37.88
N VAL A 203 22.38 -0.58 39.04
CA VAL A 203 23.06 -1.15 40.23
C VAL A 203 23.66 -2.52 39.92
N PHE A 204 22.92 -3.36 39.18
CA PHE A 204 23.43 -4.67 38.74
C PHE A 204 24.71 -4.52 37.91
N LEU A 205 24.71 -3.67 36.88
CA LEU A 205 25.88 -3.47 36.04
C LEU A 205 27.05 -2.84 36.81
N ASP A 206 26.76 -1.92 37.71
CA ASP A 206 27.77 -1.31 38.57
C ASP A 206 28.43 -2.35 39.51
N SER A 207 27.65 -3.34 39.97
CA SER A 207 28.14 -4.42 40.84
C SER A 207 29.09 -5.40 40.15
N ILE A 208 29.11 -5.44 38.81
CA ILE A 208 30.00 -6.29 38.02
C ILE A 208 31.41 -5.67 37.92
N VAL A 209 31.55 -4.37 38.16
CA VAL A 209 32.84 -3.68 38.06
C VAL A 209 33.77 -4.12 39.20
N ASP A 210 34.92 -4.69 38.85
CA ASP A 210 35.99 -4.93 39.81
C ASP A 210 36.60 -3.60 40.27
N ARG A 211 36.17 -3.14 41.45
CA ARG A 211 36.62 -1.87 42.04
C ARG A 211 38.07 -1.88 42.52
N ALA A 212 38.67 -3.05 42.72
CA ALA A 212 40.09 -3.14 43.06
C ALA A 212 40.96 -2.78 41.85
N SER A 213 40.58 -3.25 40.67
CA SER A 213 41.29 -2.98 39.41
C SER A 213 40.83 -1.68 38.73
N TYR A 214 39.55 -1.34 38.84
CA TYR A 214 38.92 -0.20 38.18
C TYR A 214 38.06 0.60 39.18
N PRO A 215 38.67 1.43 40.04
CA PRO A 215 37.93 2.21 41.04
C PRO A 215 36.80 3.04 40.41
N ASP A 216 37.10 3.71 39.30
CA ASP A 216 36.16 4.55 38.55
C ASP A 216 35.54 3.85 37.33
N GLY A 217 35.68 2.52 37.24
CA GLY A 217 35.15 1.73 36.14
C GLY A 217 33.63 1.88 36.00
N LYS A 218 33.15 1.98 34.76
CA LYS A 218 31.71 2.07 34.45
C LYS A 218 31.41 1.20 33.25
N ILE A 219 30.44 0.30 33.39
CA ILE A 219 29.93 -0.48 32.26
C ILE A 219 28.94 0.39 31.51
N LYS A 220 29.29 0.74 30.27
CA LYS A 220 28.36 1.34 29.33
C LYS A 220 27.68 0.24 28.54
N PHE A 221 26.43 0.47 28.17
CA PHE A 221 25.70 -0.43 27.31
C PHE A 221 24.75 0.36 26.43
N GLN A 222 24.34 -0.26 25.32
CA GLN A 222 23.38 0.30 24.40
C GLN A 222 22.37 -0.77 24.01
N TYR A 223 21.15 -0.33 23.71
CA TYR A 223 20.17 -1.17 23.04
C TYR A 223 20.19 -0.89 21.55
N THR A 224 20.13 -1.94 20.75
CA THR A 224 20.00 -1.88 19.30
C THR A 224 18.65 -2.46 18.92
N LEU A 225 17.78 -1.63 18.35
CA LEU A 225 16.50 -2.05 17.79
C LEU A 225 16.69 -2.49 16.33
N VAL A 226 16.33 -3.73 16.02
CA VAL A 226 16.38 -4.30 14.67
C VAL A 226 15.02 -4.09 14.00
N THR A 227 14.91 -3.05 13.19
CA THR A 227 13.64 -2.66 12.55
C THR A 227 13.32 -3.46 11.29
N GLU A 228 14.32 -4.08 10.66
CA GLU A 228 14.15 -4.89 9.45
C GLU A 228 13.22 -6.09 9.66
N ASP A 229 13.28 -6.69 10.85
CA ASP A 229 12.46 -7.84 11.25
C ASP A 229 11.18 -7.43 11.99
N SER A 230 10.79 -6.15 11.93
CA SER A 230 9.64 -5.68 12.70
C SER A 230 8.32 -6.04 12.03
N VAL A 231 7.38 -6.54 12.83
CA VAL A 231 6.03 -6.91 12.39
C VAL A 231 5.04 -5.92 12.99
N VAL A 232 4.21 -5.32 12.14
CA VAL A 232 3.16 -4.39 12.55
C VAL A 232 1.79 -5.04 12.30
N ALA A 233 0.98 -5.12 13.35
CA ALA A 233 -0.40 -5.62 13.27
C ALA A 233 -1.33 -4.66 14.02
N GLY A 234 -2.07 -3.82 13.28
CA GLY A 234 -2.94 -2.80 13.87
C GLY A 234 -2.16 -1.85 14.79
N SER A 235 -2.53 -1.80 16.07
CA SER A 235 -1.86 -0.99 17.10
C SER A 235 -0.55 -1.59 17.63
N GLN A 236 -0.22 -2.82 17.27
CA GLN A 236 0.92 -3.54 17.82
C GLN A 236 2.15 -3.41 16.92
N LEU A 237 3.32 -3.26 17.55
CA LEU A 237 4.64 -3.37 16.93
C LEU A 237 5.42 -4.45 17.67
N MET A 238 5.84 -5.46 16.94
CA MET A 238 6.79 -6.46 17.41
C MET A 238 8.13 -6.18 16.75
N ALA A 239 9.18 -6.05 17.54
CA ALA A 239 10.52 -5.80 17.02
C ALA A 239 11.55 -6.54 17.85
N ARG A 240 12.59 -7.03 17.18
CA ARG A 240 13.74 -7.62 17.84
C ARG A 240 14.67 -6.52 18.34
N TRP A 241 15.20 -6.68 19.53
CA TRP A 241 16.21 -5.78 20.07
C TRP A 241 17.31 -6.58 20.76
N ALA A 242 18.48 -5.98 20.87
CA ALA A 242 19.64 -6.54 21.55
C ALA A 242 20.23 -5.51 22.51
N MET A 243 20.80 -5.97 23.61
CA MET A 243 21.59 -5.14 24.52
C MET A 243 23.05 -5.53 24.36
N LEU A 244 23.93 -4.54 24.17
CA LEU A 244 25.36 -4.74 23.98
C LEU A 244 26.11 -3.86 24.97
N THR A 245 27.07 -4.43 25.69
CA THR A 245 28.03 -3.65 26.48
C THR A 245 29.03 -2.99 25.56
N LEU A 246 29.37 -1.74 25.87
CA LEU A 246 30.39 -0.96 25.18
C LEU A 246 31.66 -1.04 26.02
N ASN A 247 32.73 -1.59 25.42
CA ASN A 247 34.06 -1.63 25.99
C ASN A 247 34.78 -0.30 25.80
#